data_AF-A0A257VQA4-F1
#
_entry.id   AF-A0A257VQA4-F1
#
_cell.length_a   1.000
_cell.length_b   1.000
_cell.length_c   1.000
_cell.angle_alpha   90.00
_cell.angle_beta   90.00
_cell.angle_gamma   90.00
#
_symmetry.space_group_name_H-M   'P 1'
#
loop_
_entity.id
_entity.type
_entity.pdbx_description
1 polymer ?
#
loop_
_entity_poly.entity_id
_entity_poly.type
_entity_poly.pdbx_seq_one_letter_code
_entity_poly.pdbx_strand_id
1 'polypeptide(L)'
;MTEPTITCPNCKTEIKLTESLAAPMVESVRREYELKITAKDREVKEKEEKLRKERDSIDDAVAAKVKLERTAIAESEAKKAKEAVSDEFSRMQQEKSEAEELLKDRNTKLAEAQKNEMELRKERQQLQDEKEQFEIEKQRAIDEERSKIREVAQKEADEQSRLKIAEKEKTISDLQGKLQDALRKAEQGSQQLQGEVFEL
;
A
#
# COMPACT_ATOMS: atom_id res chain seq x y z
N MET A 1 47.60 16.57 99.41
CA MET A 1 47.67 17.90 98.78
C MET A 1 47.44 18.92 99.87
N THR A 2 48.23 20.00 99.87
CA THR A 2 48.28 21.05 100.91
C THR A 2 46.90 21.57 101.31
N GLU A 3 46.54 21.44 102.59
CA GLU A 3 45.32 22.00 103.17
C GLU A 3 45.40 23.54 103.16
N PRO A 4 44.45 24.26 102.54
CA PRO A 4 44.48 25.72 102.52
C PRO A 4 44.27 26.28 103.93
N THR A 5 45.18 27.14 104.36
CA THR A 5 45.12 27.85 105.64
C THR A 5 44.84 29.33 105.41
N ILE A 6 43.86 29.89 106.12
CA ILE A 6 43.56 31.32 106.09
C ILE A 6 43.95 31.92 107.43
N THR A 7 44.67 33.04 107.41
CA THR A 7 45.05 33.79 108.62
C THR A 7 43.95 34.78 108.98
N CYS A 8 43.46 34.75 110.22
CA CYS A 8 42.43 35.70 110.66
C CYS A 8 43.02 37.13 110.74
N PRO A 9 42.46 38.13 110.05
CA PRO A 9 42.97 39.50 110.08
C PRO A 9 42.80 40.21 111.42
N ASN A 10 41.97 39.67 112.34
CA ASN A 10 41.68 40.28 113.64
C ASN A 10 42.57 39.75 114.78
N CYS A 11 42.92 38.46 114.78
CA CYS A 11 43.68 37.83 115.87
C CYS A 11 44.92 37.04 115.41
N LYS A 12 45.28 37.08 114.11
CA LYS A 12 46.46 36.43 113.49
C LYS A 12 46.59 34.92 113.70
N THR A 13 45.53 34.23 114.13
CA THR A 13 45.52 32.77 114.28
C THR A 13 45.38 32.10 112.91
N GLU A 14 46.16 31.04 112.65
CA GLU A 14 46.07 30.21 111.44
C GLU A 14 44.90 29.25 111.54
N ILE A 15 43.90 29.42 110.68
CA ILE A 15 42.71 28.56 110.63
C ILE A 15 42.89 27.58 109.47
N LYS A 16 42.96 26.28 109.80
CA LYS A 16 42.96 25.21 108.80
C LYS A 16 41.52 25.00 108.30
N LEU A 17 41.29 25.16 106.99
CA LEU A 17 40.04 24.76 106.35
C LEU A 17 39.96 23.23 106.36
N THR A 18 39.59 22.66 107.50
CA THR A 18 39.36 21.21 107.63
C THR A 18 38.02 20.85 107.01
N GLU A 19 37.92 19.63 106.49
CA GLU A 19 36.72 19.09 105.82
C GLU A 19 35.44 19.26 106.68
N SER A 20 35.57 19.29 108.01
CA SER A 20 34.47 19.49 108.96
C SER A 20 33.92 20.93 109.03
N LEU A 21 34.69 21.96 108.68
CA LEU A 21 34.23 23.36 108.64
C LEU A 21 33.52 23.70 107.32
N ALA A 22 33.91 23.05 106.22
CA ALA A 22 33.34 23.28 104.88
C ALA A 22 32.15 22.36 104.55
N ALA A 23 32.04 21.18 105.20
CA ALA A 23 30.98 20.20 104.97
C ALA A 23 29.54 20.76 104.96
N PRO A 24 29.08 21.57 105.94
CA PRO A 24 27.69 22.06 105.93
C PRO A 24 27.41 23.06 104.80
N MET A 25 28.41 23.85 104.38
CA MET A 25 28.28 24.76 103.22
C MET A 25 28.28 23.99 101.90
N VAL A 26 29.08 22.93 101.78
CA VAL A 26 29.09 22.07 100.59
C VAL A 26 27.78 21.28 100.47
N GLU A 27 27.20 20.82 101.59
CA GLU A 27 25.92 20.12 101.60
C GLU A 27 24.75 21.04 101.22
N SER A 28 24.70 22.28 101.71
CA SER A 28 23.67 23.25 101.31
C SER A 28 23.75 23.58 99.83
N VAL A 29 24.97 23.76 99.31
CA VAL A 29 25.22 23.99 97.87
C VAL A 29 24.79 22.77 97.04
N ARG A 30 25.11 21.55 97.48
CA ARG A 30 24.64 20.31 96.80
C ARG A 30 23.12 20.24 96.72
N ARG A 31 22.42 20.50 97.83
CA ARG A 31 20.94 20.51 97.85
C ARG A 31 20.35 21.57 96.92
N GLU A 32 20.92 22.78 96.88
CA GLU A 32 20.50 23.82 95.94
C GLU A 32 20.71 23.41 94.47
N TYR A 33 21.83 22.76 94.15
CA TYR A 33 22.09 22.24 92.81
C TYR A 33 21.18 21.07 92.44
N GLU A 34 20.90 20.15 93.36
CA GLU A 34 19.93 19.06 93.15
C GLU A 34 18.53 19.62 92.85
N LEU A 35 18.08 20.64 93.58
CA LEU A 35 16.82 21.33 93.29
C LEU A 35 16.83 22.05 91.93
N LYS A 36 17.94 22.68 91.56
CA LYS A 36 18.08 23.32 90.23
C LYS A 36 18.09 22.30 89.09
N ILE A 37 18.76 21.16 89.26
CA ILE A 37 18.81 20.08 88.27
C ILE A 37 17.41 19.49 88.09
N THR A 38 16.73 19.13 89.17
CA THR A 38 15.37 18.58 89.10
C THR A 38 14.37 19.56 88.49
N ALA A 39 14.48 20.86 88.79
CA ALA A 39 13.67 21.89 88.15
C ALA A 39 13.97 22.01 86.64
N LYS A 40 15.24 21.93 86.24
CA LYS A 40 15.65 21.98 84.82
C LYS A 40 15.23 20.72 84.06
N ASP A 41 15.35 19.54 84.66
CA ASP A 41 14.90 18.28 84.07
C ASP A 41 13.39 18.30 83.83
N ARG A 42 12.62 18.89 84.75
CA ARG A 42 11.18 19.09 84.56
C ARG A 42 10.87 20.06 83.42
N GLU A 43 11.57 21.19 83.35
CA GLU A 43 11.42 22.18 82.28
C GLU A 43 11.76 21.57 80.90
N VAL A 44 12.82 20.76 80.82
CA VAL A 44 13.23 20.05 79.61
C VAL A 44 12.16 19.05 79.19
N LYS A 45 11.66 18.21 80.11
CA LYS A 45 10.59 17.24 79.81
C LYS A 45 9.32 17.93 79.30
N GLU A 46 8.90 19.03 79.92
CA GLU A 46 7.73 19.78 79.47
C GLU A 46 7.93 20.39 78.07
N LYS A 47 9.14 20.84 77.74
CA LYS A 47 9.47 21.33 76.38
C LYS A 47 9.52 20.18 75.37
N GLU A 48 10.10 19.04 75.71
CA GLU A 48 10.14 17.85 74.85
C GLU A 48 8.73 17.36 74.53
N GLU A 49 7.82 17.31 75.51
CA GLU A 49 6.43 16.93 75.28
C GLU A 49 5.69 17.94 74.39
N LYS A 50 5.92 19.25 74.57
CA LYS A 50 5.35 20.28 73.70
C LYS A 50 5.85 20.15 72.28
N LEU A 51 7.17 20.02 72.09
CA LEU A 51 7.78 19.83 70.78
C LEU A 51 7.31 18.54 70.11
N ARG A 52 7.08 17.47 70.87
CA ARG A 52 6.52 16.22 70.34
C ARG A 52 5.09 16.43 69.84
N LYS A 53 4.23 17.08 70.61
CA LYS A 53 2.85 17.39 70.19
C LYS A 53 2.81 18.31 68.97
N GLU A 54 3.69 19.31 68.91
CA GLU A 54 3.82 20.18 67.74
C GLU A 54 4.29 19.41 66.50
N ARG A 55 5.26 18.50 66.65
CA ARG A 55 5.70 17.62 65.55
C ARG A 55 4.58 16.70 65.07
N ASP A 56 3.89 16.01 65.98
CA ASP A 56 2.79 15.12 65.63
C ASP A 56 1.67 15.91 64.90
N SER A 57 1.35 17.13 65.36
CA SER A 57 0.39 18.00 64.69
C SER A 57 0.84 18.47 63.30
N ILE A 58 2.14 18.72 63.11
CA ILE A 58 2.70 19.08 61.81
C ILE A 58 2.66 17.88 60.87
N ASP A 59 3.02 16.70 61.35
CA ASP A 59 3.00 15.46 60.58
C ASP A 59 1.58 15.12 60.12
N ASP A 60 0.58 15.27 61.00
CA ASP A 60 -0.84 15.11 60.65
C ASP A 60 -1.31 16.14 59.59
N ALA A 61 -0.91 17.41 59.74
CA ALA A 61 -1.25 18.47 58.79
C ALA A 61 -0.59 18.23 57.41
N VAL A 62 0.66 17.76 57.39
CA VAL A 62 1.37 17.40 56.17
C VAL A 62 0.73 16.17 55.53
N ALA A 63 0.42 15.14 56.30
CA ALA A 63 -0.25 13.94 55.80
C ALA A 63 -1.62 14.27 55.17
N ALA A 64 -2.40 15.15 55.79
CA ALA A 64 -3.67 15.62 55.24
C ALA A 64 -3.49 16.38 53.92
N LYS A 65 -2.53 17.31 53.84
CA LYS A 65 -2.23 18.06 52.59
C LYS A 65 -1.76 17.13 51.48
N VAL A 66 -0.82 16.24 51.77
CA VAL A 66 -0.31 15.25 50.81
C VAL A 66 -1.43 14.35 50.29
N LYS A 67 -2.37 13.94 51.15
CA LYS A 67 -3.52 13.15 50.73
C LYS A 67 -4.42 13.91 49.75
N LEU A 68 -4.73 15.18 50.04
CA LEU A 68 -5.53 16.03 49.16
C LEU A 68 -4.86 16.29 47.80
N GLU A 69 -3.56 16.58 47.81
CA GLU A 69 -2.79 16.77 46.58
C GLU A 69 -2.73 15.48 45.76
N ARG A 70 -2.52 14.32 46.40
CA ARG A 70 -2.54 13.02 45.70
C ARG A 70 -3.88 12.73 45.05
N THR A 71 -5.00 13.03 45.71
CA THR A 71 -6.32 12.86 45.10
C THR A 71 -6.54 13.81 43.93
N ALA A 72 -6.13 15.08 44.05
CA ALA A 72 -6.23 16.04 42.96
C ALA A 72 -5.35 15.67 41.75
N ILE A 73 -4.13 15.17 42.00
CA ILE A 73 -3.24 14.66 40.95
C ILE A 73 -3.88 13.44 40.27
N ALA A 74 -4.37 12.46 41.04
CA ALA A 74 -5.00 11.27 40.48
C ALA A 74 -6.22 11.60 39.62
N GLU A 75 -7.06 12.56 40.04
CA GLU A 75 -8.21 13.03 39.26
C GLU A 75 -7.78 13.75 37.97
N SER A 76 -6.75 14.61 38.06
CA SER A 76 -6.20 15.32 36.89
C SER A 76 -5.59 14.35 35.88
N GLU A 77 -4.81 13.37 36.36
CA GLU A 77 -4.20 12.33 35.52
C GLU A 77 -5.26 11.43 34.89
N ALA A 78 -6.29 11.01 35.66
CA ALA A 78 -7.39 10.23 35.12
C ALA A 78 -8.17 10.99 34.04
N LYS A 79 -8.38 12.30 34.22
CA LYS A 79 -9.02 13.15 33.21
C LYS A 79 -8.16 13.26 31.94
N LYS A 80 -6.87 13.59 32.09
CA LYS A 80 -5.93 13.67 30.97
C LYS A 80 -5.81 12.34 30.22
N ALA A 81 -5.77 11.22 30.93
CA ALA A 81 -5.74 9.89 30.32
C ALA A 81 -7.01 9.61 29.52
N LYS A 82 -8.19 9.96 30.05
CA LYS A 82 -9.46 9.82 29.31
C LYS A 82 -9.52 10.70 28.06
N GLU A 83 -9.05 11.94 28.16
CA GLU A 83 -8.98 12.87 27.01
C GLU A 83 -8.03 12.32 25.94
N ALA A 84 -6.82 11.90 26.32
CA ALA A 84 -5.85 11.33 25.39
C ALA A 84 -6.38 10.08 24.67
N VAL A 85 -7.07 9.19 25.41
CA VAL A 85 -7.71 7.99 24.81
C VAL A 85 -8.86 8.38 23.89
N SER A 86 -9.66 9.39 24.25
CA SER A 86 -10.76 9.89 23.41
C SER A 86 -10.25 10.52 22.11
N ASP A 87 -9.18 11.29 22.19
CA ASP A 87 -8.55 11.92 21.02
C ASP A 87 -7.94 10.87 20.10
N GLU A 88 -7.23 9.89 20.66
CA GLU A 88 -6.67 8.77 19.90
C GLU A 88 -7.77 7.94 19.23
N PHE A 89 -8.86 7.66 19.96
CA PHE A 89 -10.00 6.93 19.39
C PHE A 89 -10.66 7.71 18.26
N SER A 90 -10.85 9.02 18.42
CA SER A 90 -11.43 9.91 17.41
C SER A 90 -10.55 9.96 16.16
N ARG A 91 -9.22 10.07 16.33
CA ARG A 91 -8.25 10.02 15.23
C ARG A 91 -8.30 8.68 14.51
N MET A 92 -8.27 7.57 15.24
CA MET A 92 -8.36 6.23 14.67
C MET A 92 -9.68 6.01 13.90
N GLN A 93 -10.78 6.58 14.40
CA GLN A 93 -12.07 6.51 13.72
C GLN A 93 -12.09 7.31 12.41
N GLN A 94 -11.46 8.49 12.38
CA GLN A 94 -11.30 9.28 11.16
C GLN A 94 -10.42 8.54 10.13
N GLU A 95 -9.24 8.07 10.54
CA GLU A 95 -8.33 7.29 9.69
C GLU A 95 -9.02 6.05 9.10
N LYS A 96 -9.82 5.35 9.91
CA LYS A 96 -10.60 4.20 9.45
C LYS A 96 -11.64 4.61 8.42
N SER A 97 -12.37 5.70 8.64
CA SER A 97 -13.38 6.21 7.69
C SER A 97 -12.74 6.59 6.35
N GLU A 98 -11.62 7.31 6.39
CA GLU A 98 -10.87 7.70 5.18
C GLU A 98 -10.34 6.47 4.43
N ALA A 99 -9.83 5.47 5.15
CA ALA A 99 -9.37 4.22 4.55
C ALA A 99 -10.53 3.43 3.91
N GLU A 100 -11.70 3.38 4.54
CA GLU A 100 -12.90 2.73 3.99
C GLU A 100 -13.40 3.44 2.73
N GLU A 101 -13.40 4.78 2.70
CA GLU A 101 -13.76 5.55 1.51
C GLU A 101 -12.77 5.32 0.35
N LEU A 102 -11.47 5.33 0.64
CA LEU A 102 -10.44 5.05 -0.36
C LEU A 102 -10.56 3.63 -0.93
N LEU A 103 -10.83 2.64 -0.08
CA LEU A 103 -11.07 1.26 -0.52
C LEU A 103 -12.31 1.15 -1.39
N LYS A 104 -13.38 1.87 -1.06
CA LYS A 104 -14.60 1.90 -1.87
C LYS A 104 -14.33 2.48 -3.26
N ASP A 105 -13.65 3.63 -3.34
CA ASP A 105 -13.27 4.26 -4.62
C ASP A 105 -12.33 3.36 -5.45
N ARG A 106 -11.37 2.69 -4.81
CA ARG A 106 -10.50 1.74 -5.52
C ARG A 106 -11.26 0.54 -6.05
N ASN A 107 -12.20 0.01 -5.28
CA ASN A 107 -13.01 -1.13 -5.71
C ASN A 107 -13.93 -0.76 -6.88
N THR A 108 -14.53 0.43 -6.89
CA THR A 108 -15.33 0.90 -8.03
C THR A 108 -14.47 1.07 -9.28
N LYS A 109 -13.31 1.71 -9.16
CA LYS A 109 -12.37 1.86 -10.29
C LYS A 109 -11.86 0.51 -10.81
N LEU A 110 -11.61 -0.45 -9.93
CA LEU A 110 -11.20 -1.80 -10.31
C LEU A 110 -12.32 -2.52 -11.07
N ALA A 111 -13.56 -2.43 -10.59
CA ALA A 111 -14.71 -3.04 -11.26
C ALA A 111 -14.95 -2.42 -12.64
N GLU A 112 -14.86 -1.09 -12.77
CA GLU A 112 -14.94 -0.39 -14.05
C GLU A 112 -13.82 -0.79 -15.01
N ALA A 113 -12.57 -0.87 -14.53
CA ALA A 113 -11.44 -1.31 -15.34
C ALA A 113 -11.61 -2.75 -15.83
N GLN A 114 -12.07 -3.67 -14.96
CA GLN A 114 -12.37 -5.06 -15.34
C GLN A 114 -13.50 -5.14 -16.36
N LYS A 115 -14.55 -4.34 -16.21
CA LYS A 115 -15.65 -4.28 -17.18
C LYS A 115 -15.16 -3.80 -18.54
N ASN A 116 -14.40 -2.70 -18.57
CA ASN A 116 -13.83 -2.15 -19.79
C ASN A 116 -12.87 -3.14 -20.47
N GLU A 117 -12.05 -3.85 -19.69
CA GLU A 117 -11.17 -4.91 -20.23
C GLU A 117 -11.97 -6.03 -20.90
N MET A 118 -13.06 -6.48 -20.27
CA MET A 118 -13.92 -7.52 -20.84
C MET A 118 -14.63 -7.04 -22.11
N GLU A 119 -15.09 -5.80 -22.15
CA GLU A 119 -15.70 -5.19 -23.35
C GLU A 119 -14.68 -5.10 -24.50
N LEU A 120 -13.47 -4.58 -24.23
CA LEU A 120 -12.40 -4.48 -25.23
C LEU A 120 -11.96 -5.86 -25.75
N ARG A 121 -11.92 -6.88 -24.88
CA ARG A 121 -11.62 -8.26 -25.31
C ARG A 121 -12.70 -8.83 -26.23
N LYS A 122 -13.98 -8.58 -25.93
CA LYS A 122 -15.10 -9.00 -26.79
C LYS A 122 -15.06 -8.29 -28.14
N GLU A 123 -14.88 -6.97 -28.13
CA GLU A 123 -14.78 -6.17 -29.35
C GLU A 123 -13.60 -6.63 -30.21
N ARG A 124 -12.44 -6.89 -29.59
CA ARG A 124 -11.27 -7.43 -30.30
C ARG A 124 -11.55 -8.80 -30.93
N GLN A 125 -12.24 -9.70 -30.23
CA GLN A 125 -12.61 -11.00 -30.78
C GLN A 125 -13.58 -10.83 -31.96
N GLN A 126 -14.61 -9.99 -31.82
CA GLN A 126 -15.56 -9.71 -32.89
C GLN A 126 -14.87 -9.13 -34.13
N LEU A 127 -13.99 -8.15 -33.95
CA LEU A 127 -13.21 -7.57 -35.06
C LEU A 127 -12.30 -8.61 -35.73
N GLN A 128 -11.75 -9.54 -34.98
CA GLN A 128 -10.94 -10.62 -35.54
C GLN A 128 -11.81 -11.59 -36.36
N ASP A 129 -12.94 -12.04 -35.80
CA ASP A 129 -13.88 -12.94 -36.48
C ASP A 129 -14.44 -12.29 -37.75
N GLU A 130 -14.83 -11.01 -37.69
CA GLU A 130 -15.28 -10.22 -38.84
C GLU A 130 -14.19 -10.10 -39.91
N LYS A 131 -12.94 -9.88 -39.51
CA LYS A 131 -11.82 -9.79 -40.45
C LYS A 131 -11.58 -11.14 -41.14
N GLU A 132 -11.56 -12.23 -40.41
CA GLU A 132 -11.39 -13.58 -40.96
C GLU A 132 -12.54 -13.92 -41.91
N GLN A 133 -13.79 -13.63 -41.52
CA GLN A 133 -14.96 -13.83 -42.37
C GLN A 133 -14.88 -12.98 -43.63
N PHE A 134 -14.51 -11.71 -43.51
CA PHE A 134 -14.32 -10.81 -44.65
C PHE A 134 -13.24 -11.32 -45.61
N GLU A 135 -12.11 -11.79 -45.11
CA GLU A 135 -11.05 -12.40 -45.93
C GLU A 135 -11.57 -13.64 -46.68
N ILE A 136 -12.32 -14.53 -46.01
CA ILE A 136 -12.92 -15.71 -46.63
C ILE A 136 -13.94 -15.32 -47.70
N GLU A 137 -14.83 -14.38 -47.42
CA GLU A 137 -15.84 -13.89 -48.37
C GLU A 137 -15.19 -13.27 -49.61
N LYS A 138 -14.12 -12.48 -49.43
CA LYS A 138 -13.36 -11.92 -50.54
C LYS A 138 -12.64 -12.98 -51.35
N GLN A 139 -12.03 -13.99 -50.73
CA GLN A 139 -11.43 -15.10 -51.46
C GLN A 139 -12.48 -15.87 -52.27
N ARG A 140 -13.63 -16.18 -51.67
CA ARG A 140 -14.74 -16.84 -52.39
C ARG A 140 -15.24 -16.02 -53.58
N ALA A 141 -15.42 -14.72 -53.40
CA ALA A 141 -15.83 -13.82 -54.48
C ALA A 141 -14.79 -13.78 -55.62
N ILE A 142 -13.49 -13.72 -55.27
CA ILE A 142 -12.40 -13.76 -56.25
C ILE A 142 -12.39 -15.10 -56.99
N ASP A 143 -12.56 -16.22 -56.30
CA ASP A 143 -12.59 -17.55 -56.90
C ASP A 143 -13.80 -17.74 -57.82
N GLU A 144 -14.96 -17.21 -57.43
CA GLU A 144 -16.17 -17.20 -58.28
C GLU A 144 -15.93 -16.39 -59.56
N GLU A 145 -15.39 -15.17 -59.45
CA GLU A 145 -15.06 -14.35 -60.61
C GLU A 145 -13.98 -15.01 -61.49
N ARG A 146 -12.96 -15.63 -60.90
CA ARG A 146 -11.97 -16.44 -61.63
C ARG A 146 -12.59 -17.64 -62.33
N SER A 147 -13.62 -18.26 -61.75
CA SER A 147 -14.36 -19.35 -62.39
C SER A 147 -15.14 -18.83 -63.60
N LYS A 148 -15.86 -17.70 -63.46
CA LYS A 148 -16.58 -17.06 -64.57
C LYS A 148 -15.63 -16.66 -65.70
N ILE A 149 -14.50 -16.04 -65.37
CA ILE A 149 -13.47 -15.65 -66.36
C ILE A 149 -12.95 -16.89 -67.09
N ARG A 150 -12.68 -18.00 -66.37
CA ARG A 150 -12.24 -19.26 -66.99
C ARG A 150 -13.29 -19.83 -67.93
N GLU A 151 -14.56 -19.84 -67.54
CA GLU A 151 -15.66 -20.33 -68.37
C GLU A 151 -15.82 -19.50 -69.64
N VAL A 152 -15.77 -18.17 -69.53
CA VAL A 152 -15.83 -17.25 -70.68
C VAL A 152 -14.63 -17.45 -71.60
N ALA A 153 -13.41 -17.45 -71.05
CA ALA A 153 -12.19 -17.65 -71.84
C ALA A 153 -12.19 -19.02 -72.55
N GLN A 154 -12.72 -20.07 -71.92
CA GLN A 154 -12.84 -21.39 -72.53
C GLN A 154 -13.85 -21.39 -73.68
N LYS A 155 -15.03 -20.78 -73.49
CA LYS A 155 -16.03 -20.62 -74.56
C LYS A 155 -15.48 -19.81 -75.74
N GLU A 156 -14.80 -18.70 -75.47
CA GLU A 156 -14.17 -17.88 -76.51
C GLU A 156 -13.06 -18.63 -77.26
N ALA A 157 -12.23 -19.41 -76.56
CA ALA A 157 -11.19 -20.23 -77.18
C ALA A 157 -11.76 -21.37 -78.03
N ASP A 158 -12.83 -22.02 -77.56
CA ASP A 158 -13.55 -23.07 -78.29
C ASP A 158 -14.22 -22.49 -79.54
N GLU A 159 -14.85 -21.32 -79.44
CA GLU A 159 -15.48 -20.62 -80.57
C GLU A 159 -14.44 -20.17 -81.60
N GLN A 160 -13.32 -19.58 -81.17
CA GLN A 160 -12.20 -19.25 -82.06
C GLN A 160 -11.64 -20.50 -82.77
N SER A 161 -11.49 -21.60 -82.04
CA SER A 161 -11.00 -22.87 -82.61
C SER A 161 -11.99 -23.44 -83.62
N ARG A 162 -13.28 -23.39 -83.31
CA ARG A 162 -14.36 -23.81 -84.20
C ARG A 162 -14.40 -22.97 -85.48
N LEU A 163 -14.26 -21.65 -85.37
CA LEU A 163 -14.18 -20.76 -86.54
C LEU A 163 -12.96 -21.09 -87.41
N LYS A 164 -11.77 -21.29 -86.82
CA LYS A 164 -10.56 -21.70 -87.55
C LYS A 164 -10.72 -23.06 -88.24
N ILE A 165 -11.39 -24.02 -87.60
CA ILE A 165 -11.68 -25.31 -88.22
C ILE A 165 -12.64 -25.12 -89.40
N ALA A 166 -13.74 -24.38 -89.23
CA ALA A 166 -14.69 -24.11 -90.30
C ALA A 166 -14.05 -23.37 -91.50
N GLU A 167 -13.15 -22.41 -91.25
CA GLU A 167 -12.35 -21.74 -92.29
C GLU A 167 -11.45 -22.73 -93.04
N LYS A 168 -10.76 -23.61 -92.32
CA LYS A 168 -9.91 -24.66 -92.92
C LYS A 168 -10.72 -25.69 -93.69
N GLU A 169 -11.86 -26.14 -93.17
CA GLU A 169 -12.77 -27.07 -93.86
C GLU A 169 -13.30 -26.47 -95.16
N LYS A 170 -13.72 -25.20 -95.13
CA LYS A 170 -14.13 -24.49 -96.34
C LYS A 170 -12.98 -24.40 -97.35
N THR A 171 -11.78 -24.07 -96.89
CA THR A 171 -10.58 -24.02 -97.74
C THR A 171 -10.27 -25.38 -98.36
N ILE A 172 -10.36 -26.46 -97.58
CA ILE A 172 -10.16 -27.84 -98.06
C ILE A 172 -11.23 -28.20 -99.10
N SER A 173 -12.50 -27.90 -98.84
CA SER A 173 -13.60 -28.12 -99.77
C SER A 173 -13.40 -27.36 -101.09
N ASP A 174 -13.03 -26.08 -101.02
CA ASP A 174 -12.75 -25.25 -102.19
C ASP A 174 -11.54 -25.80 -102.98
N LEU A 175 -10.49 -26.25 -102.30
CA LEU A 175 -9.31 -26.88 -102.93
C LEU A 175 -9.65 -28.23 -103.56
N GLN A 176 -10.46 -29.06 -102.91
CA GLN A 176 -10.94 -30.34 -103.44
C GLN A 176 -11.77 -30.13 -104.71
N GLY A 177 -12.68 -29.14 -104.71
CA GLY A 177 -13.44 -28.74 -105.89
C GLY A 177 -12.52 -28.33 -107.04
N LYS A 178 -11.54 -27.45 -106.78
CA LYS A 178 -10.53 -27.06 -107.78
C LYS A 178 -9.71 -28.24 -108.29
N LEU A 179 -9.36 -29.19 -107.43
CA LEU A 179 -8.62 -30.39 -107.82
C LEU A 179 -9.47 -31.29 -108.73
N GLN A 180 -10.75 -31.48 -108.41
CA GLN A 180 -11.69 -32.22 -109.25
C GLN A 180 -11.89 -31.54 -110.62
N ASP A 181 -12.00 -30.22 -110.65
CA ASP A 181 -12.10 -29.46 -111.90
C ASP A 181 -10.80 -29.54 -112.72
N ALA A 182 -9.64 -29.51 -112.06
CA ALA A 182 -8.34 -29.69 -112.71
C ALA A 182 -8.18 -31.12 -113.25
N LEU A 183 -8.61 -32.15 -112.52
CA LEU A 183 -8.65 -33.54 -112.98
C LEU A 183 -9.57 -33.69 -114.20
N ARG A 184 -10.78 -33.13 -114.16
CA ARG A 184 -11.69 -33.12 -115.33
C ARG A 184 -11.07 -32.42 -116.54
N LYS A 185 -10.37 -31.31 -116.35
CA LYS A 185 -9.64 -30.62 -117.43
C LYS A 185 -8.45 -31.43 -117.95
N ALA A 186 -7.71 -32.11 -117.08
CA ALA A 186 -6.62 -32.99 -117.48
C ALA A 186 -7.12 -34.23 -118.24
N GLU A 187 -8.25 -34.81 -117.82
CA GLU A 187 -8.94 -35.90 -118.54
C GLU A 187 -9.46 -35.43 -119.90
N GLN A 188 -10.08 -34.24 -119.97
CA GLN A 188 -10.51 -33.63 -121.23
C GLN A 188 -9.33 -33.33 -122.15
N GLY A 189 -8.22 -32.79 -121.60
CA GLY A 189 -6.98 -32.56 -122.35
C GLY A 189 -6.34 -33.87 -122.82
N SER A 190 -6.39 -34.94 -122.02
CA SER A 190 -5.92 -36.27 -122.41
C SER A 190 -6.78 -36.91 -123.50
N GLN A 191 -8.09 -36.67 -123.50
CA GLN A 191 -9.00 -37.09 -124.58
C GLN A 191 -8.80 -36.27 -125.86
N GLN A 192 -8.50 -34.97 -125.74
CA GLN A 192 -8.10 -34.13 -126.88
C GLN A 192 -6.76 -34.59 -127.47
N LEU A 193 -5.76 -34.90 -126.64
CA LEU A 193 -4.48 -35.43 -127.10
C LEU A 193 -4.62 -36.82 -127.76
N GLN A 194 -5.50 -37.68 -127.26
CA GLN A 194 -5.81 -38.96 -127.91
C GLN A 194 -6.55 -38.77 -129.25
N GLY A 195 -7.43 -37.77 -129.36
CA GLY A 195 -8.08 -37.41 -130.62
C GLY A 195 -7.07 -36.91 -131.67
N GLU A 196 -6.16 -36.03 -131.28
CA GLU A 196 -5.12 -35.48 -132.16
C GLU A 196 -4.09 -36.54 -132.61
N VAL A 197 -3.89 -37.62 -131.83
CA VAL A 197 -3.03 -38.76 -132.20
C VAL A 197 -3.77 -39.76 -133.10
N PHE A 198 -5.10 -39.86 -133.04
CA PHE A 198 -5.89 -40.66 -133.98
C PHE A 198 -6.12 -39.99 -135.34
N GLU A 199 -5.79 -38.69 -135.46
CA GLU A 199 -5.81 -37.93 -136.71
C GLU A 199 -4.43 -37.81 -137.40
N LEU A 200 -3.39 -38.46 -136.86
CA LEU A 200 -2.05 -38.62 -137.47
C LEU A 200 -1.88 -40.00 -138.12
#